data_AF-A0A7C2YLF4-F1
#
_entry.id   AF-A0A7C2YLF4-F1
#
_cell.length_a   1.000
_cell.length_b   1.000
_cell.length_c   1.000
_cell.angle_alpha   90.00
_cell.angle_beta   90.00
_cell.angle_gamma   90.00
#
_symmetry.space_group_name_H-M   'P 1'
#
loop_
_entity.id
_entity.type
_entity.pdbx_description
1 polymer ?
#
loop_
_entity_poly.entity_id
_entity_poly.type
_entity_poly.pdbx_seq_one_letter_code
_entity_poly.pdbx_strand_id
1 'polypeptide(L)'
;MDDRSLLAQILQAWRVNNAINLKLIRQIPKKGFAVIPLASRGRTVAGQLAHMHNVHSGWVEFNGAKLPRAAKRFPRNAKLDRQRLVAAFRASGTALEAFIRERLHTGKRIRFFQGKPVRWMCYLIAHDSHHRGQIALALKQNGMNLPAKVAMNDVWYSWYGGDPS
;
A
#
# COMPACT_ATOMS: atom_id res chain seq x y z
N MET A 1 12.30 -3.64 -22.95
CA MET A 1 12.90 -2.93 -21.79
C MET A 1 13.72 -3.93 -21.04
N ASP A 2 14.88 -3.52 -20.57
CA ASP A 2 15.81 -4.37 -19.86
C ASP A 2 15.24 -4.86 -18.52
N ASP A 3 14.78 -6.11 -18.50
CA ASP A 3 14.29 -6.86 -17.34
C ASP A 3 15.42 -7.59 -16.56
N ARG A 4 16.70 -7.27 -16.84
CA ARG A 4 17.88 -8.17 -16.64
C ARG A 4 18.30 -8.47 -15.20
N SER A 5 17.69 -7.96 -14.13
CA SER A 5 18.09 -8.35 -12.75
C SER A 5 16.93 -8.72 -11.83
N LEU A 6 17.15 -9.79 -11.04
CA LEU A 6 16.20 -10.22 -10.00
C LEU A 6 15.88 -9.08 -9.01
N LEU A 7 16.87 -8.23 -8.69
CA LEU A 7 16.64 -7.05 -7.85
C LEU A 7 15.63 -6.09 -8.49
N ALA A 8 15.75 -5.80 -9.79
CA ALA A 8 14.81 -4.95 -10.49
C ALA A 8 13.39 -5.54 -10.47
N GLN A 9 13.24 -6.83 -10.72
CA GLN A 9 11.95 -7.53 -10.69
C GLN A 9 11.31 -7.52 -9.30
N ILE A 10 12.10 -7.74 -8.24
CA ILE A 10 11.63 -7.67 -6.85
C ILE A 10 11.11 -6.25 -6.54
N LEU A 11 11.88 -5.22 -6.88
CA LEU A 11 11.47 -3.84 -6.62
C LEU A 11 10.27 -3.43 -7.49
N GLN A 12 10.16 -3.96 -8.71
CA GLN A 12 9.01 -3.74 -9.56
C GLN A 12 7.73 -4.30 -8.94
N ALA A 13 7.76 -5.51 -8.35
CA ALA A 13 6.60 -6.06 -7.66
C ALA A 13 6.09 -5.15 -6.53
N TRP A 14 7.01 -4.52 -5.78
CA TRP A 14 6.63 -3.52 -4.78
C TRP A 14 6.02 -2.25 -5.41
N ARG A 15 6.61 -1.73 -6.48
CA ARG A 15 6.09 -0.55 -7.19
C ARG A 15 4.69 -0.78 -7.72
N VAL A 16 4.43 -1.94 -8.32
CA VAL A 16 3.10 -2.34 -8.80
C VAL A 16 2.10 -2.30 -7.64
N ASN A 17 2.40 -2.95 -6.52
CA ASN A 17 1.53 -2.90 -5.33
C ASN A 17 1.22 -1.46 -4.89
N ASN A 18 2.25 -0.63 -4.75
CA ASN A 18 2.07 0.76 -4.32
C ASN A 18 1.30 1.60 -5.35
N ALA A 19 1.54 1.39 -6.64
CA ALA A 19 0.82 2.07 -7.71
C ALA A 19 -0.68 1.73 -7.67
N ILE A 20 -1.03 0.47 -7.44
CA ILE A 20 -2.43 0.05 -7.29
C ILE A 20 -3.08 0.73 -6.09
N ASN A 21 -2.40 0.78 -4.94
CA ASN A 21 -2.91 1.49 -3.76
C ASN A 21 -3.18 2.97 -4.08
N LEU A 22 -2.25 3.65 -4.76
CA LEU A 22 -2.40 5.05 -5.15
C LEU A 22 -3.56 5.27 -6.12
N LYS A 23 -3.73 4.40 -7.11
CA LYS A 23 -4.85 4.44 -8.05
C LYS A 23 -6.18 4.26 -7.32
N LEU A 24 -6.28 3.25 -6.45
CA LEU A 24 -7.46 3.01 -5.61
C LEU A 24 -7.82 4.28 -4.81
N ILE A 25 -6.87 4.86 -4.07
CA ILE A 25 -7.12 6.05 -3.25
C ILE A 25 -7.68 7.22 -4.09
N ARG A 26 -7.14 7.42 -5.30
CA ARG A 26 -7.59 8.51 -6.19
C ARG A 26 -9.03 8.32 -6.67
N GLN A 27 -9.48 7.08 -6.83
CA GLN A 27 -10.77 6.73 -7.41
C GLN A 27 -11.90 6.60 -6.36
N ILE A 28 -11.56 6.55 -5.07
CA ILE A 28 -12.57 6.50 -3.99
C ILE A 28 -13.40 7.80 -4.00
N PRO A 29 -14.75 7.74 -4.10
CA PRO A 29 -15.61 8.90 -3.97
C PRO A 29 -15.41 9.62 -2.63
N LYS A 30 -15.61 10.95 -2.56
CA LYS A 30 -15.35 11.73 -1.33
C LYS A 30 -16.07 11.16 -0.10
N LYS A 31 -17.35 10.79 -0.24
CA LYS A 31 -18.14 10.16 0.83
C LYS A 31 -17.66 8.73 1.17
N GLY A 32 -17.02 8.05 0.22
CA GLY A 32 -16.52 6.68 0.36
C GLY A 32 -15.39 6.53 1.36
N PHE A 33 -14.67 7.60 1.71
CA PHE A 33 -13.65 7.55 2.74
C PHE A 33 -14.22 7.29 4.15
N ALA A 34 -15.48 7.66 4.40
CA ALA A 34 -16.11 7.56 5.72
C ALA A 34 -16.88 6.25 5.93
N VAL A 35 -17.12 5.46 4.88
CA VAL A 35 -17.96 4.26 4.98
C VAL A 35 -17.23 3.11 5.65
N ILE A 36 -18.00 2.22 6.27
CA ILE A 36 -17.58 0.95 6.87
C ILE A 36 -18.27 -0.22 6.16
N PRO A 37 -17.70 -1.43 6.16
CA PRO A 37 -18.46 -2.61 5.75
C PRO A 37 -19.74 -2.77 6.57
N LEU A 38 -20.82 -3.22 5.94
CA LEU A 38 -22.09 -3.48 6.62
C LEU A 38 -21.89 -4.53 7.73
N ALA A 39 -22.60 -4.33 8.84
CA ALA A 39 -22.50 -5.14 10.06
C ALA A 39 -21.09 -5.22 10.69
N SER A 40 -20.15 -4.35 10.29
CA SER A 40 -18.83 -4.26 10.89
C SER A 40 -18.77 -3.18 11.97
N ARG A 41 -17.99 -3.42 13.04
CA ARG A 41 -17.51 -2.38 13.97
C ARG A 41 -16.06 -1.97 13.67
N GLY A 42 -15.59 -2.28 12.46
CA GLY A 42 -14.22 -2.08 12.02
C GLY A 42 -13.89 -0.64 11.62
N ARG A 43 -12.78 -0.48 10.90
CA ARG A 43 -12.31 0.83 10.43
C ARG A 43 -13.12 1.31 9.22
N THR A 44 -13.28 2.63 9.11
CA THR A 44 -13.70 3.28 7.87
C THR A 44 -12.70 3.00 6.75
N VAL A 45 -13.08 3.21 5.50
CA VAL A 45 -12.16 3.13 4.34
C VAL A 45 -10.91 3.99 4.55
N ALA A 46 -11.06 5.24 5.02
CA ALA A 46 -9.90 6.09 5.36
C ALA A 46 -9.06 5.48 6.48
N GLY A 47 -9.69 4.89 7.49
CA GLY A 47 -9.01 4.20 8.59
C GLY A 47 -8.22 2.98 8.13
N GLN A 48 -8.75 2.19 7.18
CA GLN A 48 -8.04 1.06 6.58
C GLN A 48 -6.81 1.54 5.79
N LEU A 49 -6.96 2.58 4.97
CA LEU A 49 -5.84 3.18 4.23
C LEU A 49 -4.76 3.74 5.16
N ALA A 50 -5.15 4.44 6.23
CA ALA A 50 -4.20 4.90 7.23
C ALA A 50 -3.54 3.75 7.97
N HIS A 51 -4.25 2.65 8.24
CA HIS A 51 -3.67 1.46 8.83
C HIS A 51 -2.61 0.83 7.93
N MET A 52 -2.89 0.66 6.63
CA MET A 52 -1.93 0.19 5.63
C MET A 52 -0.66 1.04 5.63
N HIS A 53 -0.79 2.36 5.47
CA HIS A 53 0.34 3.29 5.54
C HIS A 53 1.08 3.19 6.88
N ASN A 54 0.37 3.09 8.00
CA ASN A 54 1.00 2.99 9.31
C ASN A 54 1.79 1.69 9.49
N VAL A 55 1.34 0.58 8.88
CA VAL A 55 2.06 -0.70 8.86
C VAL A 55 3.32 -0.58 8.02
N HIS A 56 3.25 0.05 6.83
CA HIS A 56 4.42 0.35 5.99
C HIS A 56 5.50 1.05 6.81
N SER A 57 5.14 2.22 7.34
CA SER A 57 6.06 3.08 8.06
C SER A 57 6.54 2.48 9.38
N GLY A 58 5.64 1.81 10.10
CA GLY A 58 5.97 1.14 11.36
C GLY A 58 7.02 0.06 11.18
N TRP A 59 6.93 -0.75 10.13
CA TRP A 59 7.95 -1.77 9.87
C TRP A 59 9.32 -1.18 9.50
N VAL A 60 9.35 -0.09 8.72
CA VAL A 60 10.61 0.59 8.36
C VAL A 60 11.28 1.19 9.60
N GLU A 61 10.51 1.93 10.42
CA GLU A 61 10.99 2.51 11.70
C GLU A 61 11.47 1.41 12.65
N PHE A 62 10.71 0.32 12.79
CA PHE A 62 11.05 -0.81 13.66
C PHE A 62 12.38 -1.48 13.29
N ASN A 63 12.76 -1.40 12.01
CA ASN A 63 14.04 -1.89 11.50
C ASN A 63 15.12 -0.81 11.43
N GLY A 64 14.95 0.29 12.17
CA GLY A 64 15.97 1.30 12.44
C GLY A 64 16.13 2.37 11.38
N ALA A 65 15.25 2.42 10.36
CA ALA A 65 15.33 3.44 9.33
C ALA A 65 14.54 4.70 9.73
N LYS A 66 15.11 5.87 9.45
CA LYS A 66 14.43 7.16 9.61
C LYS A 66 13.50 7.39 8.43
N LEU A 67 12.31 7.91 8.70
CA LEU A 67 11.33 8.24 7.68
C LEU A 67 11.22 9.75 7.46
N PRO A 68 11.01 10.19 6.21
CA PRO A 68 10.65 11.58 5.94
C PRO A 68 9.30 11.89 6.58
N ARG A 69 9.04 13.19 6.86
CA ARG A 69 7.81 13.65 7.55
C ARG A 69 6.53 13.11 6.91
N ALA A 70 6.46 13.11 5.57
CA ALA A 70 5.29 12.64 4.85
C ALA A 70 5.06 11.12 4.95
N ALA A 71 6.09 10.35 5.29
CA ALA A 71 5.98 8.91 5.51
C ALA A 71 5.74 8.57 7.00
N LYS A 72 5.69 9.53 7.92
CA LYS A 72 5.46 9.22 9.34
C LYS A 72 4.01 8.76 9.56
N ARG A 73 3.86 7.80 10.48
CA ARG A 73 2.57 7.22 10.86
C ARG A 73 1.56 8.30 11.25
N PHE A 74 0.31 8.12 10.83
CA PHE A 74 -0.81 8.93 11.26
C PHE A 74 -1.17 8.63 12.73
N PRO A 75 -1.43 9.65 13.56
CA PRO A 75 -2.02 9.45 14.89
C PRO A 75 -3.47 8.96 14.77
N ARG A 76 -3.99 8.36 15.84
CA ARG A 76 -5.32 7.71 15.89
C ARG A 76 -6.47 8.59 15.38
N ASN A 77 -6.43 9.90 15.67
CA ASN A 77 -7.50 10.86 15.34
C ASN A 77 -7.11 11.80 14.18
N ALA A 78 -6.19 11.38 13.32
CA ALA A 78 -5.81 12.17 12.16
C ALA A 78 -7.03 12.46 11.27
N LYS A 79 -7.20 13.73 10.88
CA LYS A 79 -8.10 14.08 9.76
C LYS A 79 -7.48 13.60 8.45
N LEU A 80 -8.13 12.64 7.81
CA LEU A 80 -7.63 12.00 6.59
C LEU A 80 -8.46 12.46 5.41
N ASP A 81 -7.78 13.04 4.43
CA ASP A 81 -8.34 13.30 3.11
C ASP A 81 -7.52 12.58 2.03
N ARG A 82 -8.03 12.61 0.81
CA ARG A 82 -7.40 11.96 -0.34
C ARG A 82 -5.98 12.46 -0.58
N GLN A 83 -5.75 13.77 -0.51
CA GLN A 83 -4.44 14.35 -0.82
C GLN A 83 -3.39 13.89 0.21
N ARG A 84 -3.75 13.94 1.49
CA ARG A 84 -2.90 13.50 2.60
C ARG A 84 -2.59 12.00 2.50
N LEU A 85 -3.58 11.17 2.18
CA LEU A 85 -3.38 9.73 1.98
C LEU A 85 -2.48 9.44 0.76
N VAL A 86 -2.71 10.10 -0.37
CA VAL A 86 -1.85 9.96 -1.57
C VAL A 86 -0.41 10.37 -1.26
N ALA A 87 -0.20 11.49 -0.57
CA ALA A 87 1.13 11.95 -0.18
C ALA A 87 1.83 10.93 0.73
N ALA A 88 1.10 10.38 1.70
CA ALA A 88 1.63 9.39 2.63
C ALA A 88 2.01 8.07 1.93
N PHE A 89 1.17 7.53 1.04
CA PHE A 89 1.50 6.32 0.28
C PHE A 89 2.64 6.53 -0.73
N ARG A 90 2.74 7.71 -1.35
CA ARG A 90 3.91 8.05 -2.17
C ARG A 90 5.18 8.03 -1.32
N ALA A 91 5.15 8.69 -0.16
CA ALA A 91 6.32 8.80 0.70
C ALA A 91 6.72 7.46 1.33
N SER A 92 5.78 6.69 1.88
CA SER A 92 6.07 5.35 2.45
C SER A 92 6.44 4.35 1.38
N GLY A 93 5.81 4.41 0.20
CA GLY A 93 6.15 3.60 -0.96
C GLY A 93 7.60 3.76 -1.40
N THR A 94 8.06 5.01 -1.58
CA THR A 94 9.45 5.32 -1.94
C THR A 94 10.42 4.91 -0.83
N ALA A 95 10.09 5.18 0.44
CA ALA A 95 10.94 4.81 1.57
C ALA A 95 11.10 3.29 1.67
N LEU A 96 10.03 2.52 1.45
CA LEU A 96 10.04 1.07 1.43
C LEU A 96 10.89 0.52 0.29
N GLU A 97 10.75 1.05 -0.93
CA GLU A 97 11.58 0.63 -2.06
C GLU A 97 13.07 0.84 -1.76
N ALA A 98 13.44 2.03 -1.27
CA ALA A 98 14.81 2.35 -0.91
C ALA A 98 15.35 1.42 0.19
N PHE A 99 14.52 1.11 1.19
CA PHE A 99 14.86 0.22 2.27
C PHE A 99 15.04 -1.24 1.80
N ILE A 100 14.15 -1.76 0.96
CA ILE A 100 14.28 -3.11 0.37
C ILE A 100 15.57 -3.19 -0.45
N ARG A 101 15.83 -2.18 -1.28
CA ARG A 101 17.05 -2.10 -2.09
C ARG A 101 18.31 -2.14 -1.21
N GLU A 102 18.37 -1.34 -0.15
CA GLU A 102 19.52 -1.34 0.76
C GLU A 102 19.71 -2.68 1.45
N ARG A 103 18.64 -3.32 1.94
CA ARG A 103 18.74 -4.60 2.64
C ARG A 103 19.17 -5.73 1.72
N LEU A 104 18.69 -5.73 0.47
CA LEU A 104 19.11 -6.71 -0.54
C LEU A 104 20.57 -6.48 -0.98
N HIS A 105 20.99 -5.23 -1.12
CA HIS A 105 22.36 -4.89 -1.51
C HIS A 105 23.38 -5.20 -0.40
N THR A 106 23.04 -4.89 0.85
CA THR A 106 23.95 -5.05 2.00
C THR A 106 23.89 -6.43 2.65
N GLY A 107 22.88 -7.24 2.32
CA GLY A 107 22.61 -8.52 3.00
C GLY A 107 22.11 -8.36 4.46
N LYS A 108 21.86 -7.13 4.92
CA LYS A 108 21.36 -6.88 6.29
C LYS A 108 20.00 -7.53 6.50
N ARG A 109 19.86 -8.17 7.66
CA ARG A 109 18.63 -8.85 8.06
C ARG A 109 17.54 -7.85 8.45
N ILE A 110 16.29 -8.22 8.16
CA ILE A 110 15.10 -7.57 8.72
C ILE A 110 14.65 -8.33 9.96
N ARG A 111 14.26 -7.65 11.03
CA ARG A 111 13.71 -8.28 12.24
C ARG A 111 12.39 -8.97 11.90
N PHE A 112 12.16 -10.16 12.48
CA PHE A 112 11.12 -11.11 12.06
C PHE A 112 11.30 -11.59 10.60
N PHE A 113 10.27 -12.20 9.99
CA PHE A 113 10.30 -12.65 8.59
C PHE A 113 11.51 -13.51 8.23
N GLN A 114 12.02 -14.27 9.21
CA GLN A 114 13.25 -15.08 9.12
C GLN A 114 14.51 -14.29 8.69
N GLY A 115 14.54 -12.96 8.85
CA GLY A 115 15.66 -12.15 8.39
C GLY A 115 15.62 -11.78 6.91
N LYS A 116 14.56 -12.17 6.16
CA LYS A 116 14.57 -12.14 4.69
C LYS A 116 13.79 -10.94 4.14
N PRO A 117 14.44 -10.01 3.40
CA PRO A 117 13.76 -8.82 2.85
C PRO A 117 12.65 -9.13 1.85
N VAL A 118 12.83 -10.12 0.99
CA VAL A 118 11.80 -10.52 0.03
C VAL A 118 10.56 -11.07 0.74
N ARG A 119 10.73 -11.92 1.76
CA ARG A 119 9.62 -12.46 2.55
C ARG A 119 8.83 -11.34 3.24
N TRP A 120 9.53 -10.34 3.77
CA TRP A 120 8.90 -9.17 4.38
C TRP A 120 8.13 -8.32 3.37
N MET A 121 8.70 -8.08 2.17
CA MET A 121 7.99 -7.39 1.08
C MET A 121 6.73 -8.14 0.65
N CYS A 122 6.81 -9.46 0.48
CA CYS A 122 5.64 -10.29 0.14
C CYS A 122 4.53 -10.19 1.22
N TYR A 123 4.91 -10.15 2.50
CA TYR A 123 3.95 -9.89 3.58
C TYR A 123 3.25 -8.54 3.42
N LEU A 124 3.98 -7.46 3.11
CA LEU A 124 3.39 -6.13 2.91
C LEU A 124 2.42 -6.12 1.72
N ILE A 125 2.77 -6.79 0.62
CA ILE A 125 1.89 -6.93 -0.57
C ILE A 125 0.62 -7.72 -0.20
N ALA A 126 0.76 -8.84 0.52
CA ALA A 126 -0.39 -9.64 0.95
C ALA A 126 -1.30 -8.85 1.91
N HIS A 127 -0.71 -8.14 2.87
CA HIS A 127 -1.40 -7.26 3.81
C HIS A 127 -2.19 -6.16 3.08
N ASP A 128 -1.57 -5.48 2.13
CA ASP A 128 -2.23 -4.44 1.35
C ASP A 128 -3.37 -5.01 0.51
N SER A 129 -3.17 -6.18 -0.10
CA SER A 129 -4.21 -6.90 -0.86
C SER A 129 -5.42 -7.25 -0.01
N HIS A 130 -5.19 -7.73 1.22
CA HIS A 130 -6.26 -8.02 2.18
C HIS A 130 -7.11 -6.77 2.47
N HIS A 131 -6.47 -5.64 2.76
CA HIS A 131 -7.20 -4.40 3.04
C HIS A 131 -7.84 -3.76 1.80
N ARG A 132 -7.24 -3.90 0.61
CA ARG A 132 -7.89 -3.51 -0.66
C ARG A 132 -9.21 -4.24 -0.85
N GLY A 133 -9.26 -5.53 -0.54
CA GLY A 133 -10.50 -6.32 -0.56
C GLY A 133 -11.55 -5.78 0.40
N GLN A 134 -11.16 -5.49 1.65
CA GLN A 134 -12.07 -4.88 2.65
C GLN A 134 -12.60 -3.51 2.21
N ILE A 135 -11.74 -2.67 1.63
CA ILE A 135 -12.12 -1.35 1.10
C ILE A 135 -13.11 -1.51 -0.06
N ALA A 136 -12.82 -2.38 -1.02
CA ALA A 136 -13.71 -2.63 -2.16
C ALA A 136 -15.08 -3.15 -1.70
N LEU A 137 -15.11 -4.06 -0.72
CA LEU A 137 -16.35 -4.57 -0.13
C LEU A 137 -17.14 -3.48 0.58
N ALA A 138 -16.49 -2.66 1.41
CA ALA A 138 -17.14 -1.55 2.12
C ALA A 138 -17.80 -0.57 1.13
N LEU A 139 -17.08 -0.20 0.07
CA LEU A 139 -17.58 0.67 -0.98
C LEU A 139 -18.79 0.07 -1.70
N LYS A 140 -18.69 -1.21 -2.12
CA LYS A 140 -19.77 -1.93 -2.79
C LYS A 140 -21.03 -2.00 -1.94
N GLN A 141 -20.89 -2.37 -0.67
CA GLN A 141 -22.01 -2.49 0.27
C GLN A 141 -22.72 -1.17 0.56
N ASN A 142 -22.03 -0.03 0.40
CA ASN A 142 -22.60 1.31 0.59
C ASN A 142 -23.03 1.96 -0.73
N GLY A 143 -23.14 1.19 -1.82
CA GLY A 143 -23.55 1.71 -3.14
C GLY A 143 -22.51 2.62 -3.82
N MET A 144 -21.27 2.64 -3.33
CA MET A 144 -20.19 3.50 -3.82
C MET A 144 -19.20 2.72 -4.68
N ASN A 145 -19.70 1.99 -5.67
CA ASN A 145 -18.88 1.12 -6.50
C ASN A 145 -17.69 1.86 -7.12
N LEU A 146 -16.52 1.22 -7.09
CA LEU A 146 -15.40 1.66 -7.90
C LEU A 146 -15.78 1.49 -9.38
N PRO A 147 -15.34 2.40 -10.28
CA PRO A 147 -15.57 2.23 -11.71
C PRO A 147 -15.04 0.86 -12.17
N ALA A 148 -15.75 0.16 -13.07
CA ALA A 148 -15.37 -1.18 -13.52
C ALA A 148 -13.93 -1.25 -14.08
N LYS A 149 -13.52 -0.21 -14.81
CA LYS A 149 -12.14 -0.01 -15.28
C LYS A 149 -11.12 -0.01 -14.12
N VAL A 150 -11.48 0.57 -12.97
CA VAL A 150 -10.61 0.61 -11.78
C VAL A 150 -10.58 -0.75 -11.09
N ALA A 151 -11.74 -1.39 -10.90
CA ALA A 151 -11.85 -2.67 -10.21
C ALA A 151 -11.11 -3.80 -10.94
N MET A 152 -11.19 -3.85 -12.28
CA MET A 152 -10.57 -4.90 -13.08
C MET A 152 -9.20 -4.51 -13.63
N ASN A 153 -9.07 -3.33 -14.24
CA ASN A 153 -7.82 -2.96 -14.90
C ASN A 153 -6.81 -2.37 -13.91
N ASP A 154 -7.21 -1.43 -13.05
CA ASP A 154 -6.24 -0.81 -12.16
C ASP A 154 -5.77 -1.72 -11.03
N VAL A 155 -6.61 -2.64 -10.54
CA VAL A 155 -6.26 -3.55 -9.44
C VAL A 155 -5.59 -4.83 -9.89
N TRP A 156 -6.12 -5.50 -10.92
CA TRP A 156 -5.65 -6.82 -11.34
C TRP A 156 -4.76 -6.76 -12.57
N TYR A 157 -5.16 -6.04 -13.62
CA TYR A 157 -4.35 -5.97 -14.85
C TYR A 157 -2.95 -5.39 -14.60
N SER A 158 -2.79 -4.45 -13.66
CA SER A 158 -1.47 -3.96 -13.24
C SER A 158 -0.48 -5.06 -12.78
N TRP A 159 -0.95 -6.26 -12.43
CA TRP A 159 -0.09 -7.39 -12.05
C TRP A 159 0.35 -8.28 -13.21
N TYR A 160 -0.48 -8.46 -14.24
CA TYR A 160 -0.24 -9.45 -15.30
C TYR A 160 -0.22 -8.87 -16.72
N GLY A 161 -0.77 -7.68 -16.92
CA GLY A 161 -1.00 -7.05 -18.23
C GLY A 161 0.02 -5.99 -18.64
N GLY A 162 1.07 -5.79 -17.82
CA GLY A 162 2.12 -4.80 -18.05
C GLY A 162 1.95 -3.51 -17.22
N ASP A 163 3.02 -2.72 -17.18
CA ASP A 163 3.02 -1.46 -16.44
C ASP A 163 1.95 -0.51 -17.02
N PRO A 164 1.06 0.04 -16.18
CA PRO A 164 0.07 0.99 -16.67
C PRO A 164 0.77 2.24 -17.16
N SER A 165 0.48 2.63 -18.40
CA SER A 165 0.84 3.92 -19.00
C SER A 165 0.50 5.11 -18.12
#